data_AF-A0A3D5A4Y8-F1
#
_entry.id   AF-A0A3D5A4Y8-F1
#
_cell.length_a   1.000
_cell.length_b   1.000
_cell.length_c   1.000
_cell.angle_alpha   90.00
_cell.angle_beta   90.00
_cell.angle_gamma   90.00
#
_symmetry.space_group_name_H-M   'P 1'
#
loop_
_entity.id
_entity.type
_entity.pdbx_description
1 polymer ?
#
loop_
_entity_poly.entity_id
_entity_poly.type
_entity_poly.pdbx_seq_one_letter_code
_entity_poly.pdbx_strand_id
1 'polypeptide(L)'
;MVQALQLRQRIKWWLYPGRFMDTVGLKISDDGVLGRWSLCDQPGNRAIVFTFENEPAVQGAMCSLELPEGWRQPASLFIFDHLGGVIAAMPEVTDGRIVFEVPAELMSAALLAYEIAPNNAMDAWPCIETAPDGTAEVVVLACNFGTETRPVGVKLSADEPLRLADGELTLEPAAGSIAGGRIAVEGVGELLRPGIVRAEASWEGGTRRARAEVRPFLLNPSLDIDDDGDGMPDYWTRSCATGPYSSGIEDGAFFMQGDENALQCVIQRVAATPNTEYYFSARLKRSGQTDGIRVSVVETLEGGGYRFHTVGDDAQLPADEWRDFETTFTTGESFQSVIIYLYNASTPYTAWYDDIVLAPAAQMRSKQPLLNANLDADADGNGVPDHWGLGGTTASFPRGIEDGAFWIQGQPDHYQYAMQEVPLKPNTTYRVGGRIMRSAQTEGVNIGFVQFVGEKGLRLYKIGDDATARAGQWQTFTGEFTTGGEFHRAAVYLYNIHTDVKAWYDDIFLQAAE
;
A
#
# COMPACT_ATOMS: atom_id res chain seq x y z
N MET A 1 -13.99 8.35 -11.74
CA MET A 1 -13.56 9.40 -12.69
C MET A 1 -12.44 8.92 -13.63
N VAL A 2 -11.41 8.22 -13.13
CA VAL A 2 -10.27 7.72 -13.95
C VAL A 2 -10.68 6.67 -14.99
N GLN A 3 -11.57 5.73 -14.64
CA GLN A 3 -12.03 4.65 -15.53
C GLN A 3 -12.81 5.16 -16.75
N ALA A 4 -13.74 6.09 -16.56
CA ALA A 4 -14.47 6.74 -17.65
C ALA A 4 -13.54 7.48 -18.63
N LEU A 5 -12.47 8.09 -18.11
CA LEU A 5 -11.46 8.76 -18.92
C LEU A 5 -10.65 7.75 -19.74
N GLN A 6 -10.25 6.63 -19.14
CA GLN A 6 -9.51 5.55 -19.82
C GLN A 6 -10.34 4.94 -20.96
N LEU A 7 -11.61 4.63 -20.71
CA LEU A 7 -12.54 4.14 -21.73
C LEU A 7 -12.64 5.13 -22.90
N ARG A 8 -12.86 6.42 -22.61
CA ARG A 8 -12.93 7.47 -23.64
C ARG A 8 -11.62 7.61 -24.42
N GLN A 9 -10.46 7.49 -23.76
CA GLN A 9 -9.16 7.64 -24.43
C GLN A 9 -8.93 6.62 -25.54
N ARG A 10 -9.52 5.42 -25.43
CA ARG A 10 -9.41 4.33 -26.41
C ARG A 10 -10.24 4.60 -27.65
N ILE A 11 -11.47 5.08 -27.46
CA ILE A 11 -12.42 5.32 -28.56
C ILE A 11 -12.39 6.75 -29.10
N LYS A 12 -11.63 7.68 -28.49
CA LYS A 12 -11.62 9.12 -28.83
C LYS A 12 -11.38 9.41 -30.31
N TRP A 13 -10.61 8.56 -30.98
CA TRP A 13 -10.24 8.72 -32.39
C TRP A 13 -11.45 8.60 -33.33
N TRP A 14 -12.50 7.92 -32.90
CA TRP A 14 -13.77 7.81 -33.62
C TRP A 14 -14.89 8.60 -32.94
N LEU A 15 -14.86 8.70 -31.60
CA LEU A 15 -15.89 9.38 -30.83
C LEU A 15 -15.91 10.90 -31.07
N TYR A 16 -14.75 11.56 -31.00
CA TYR A 16 -14.67 13.03 -31.08
C TYR A 16 -14.87 13.61 -32.48
N PRO A 17 -14.34 13.02 -33.58
CA PRO A 17 -14.68 13.49 -34.92
C PRO A 17 -16.05 12.99 -35.39
N GLY A 18 -16.66 12.04 -34.67
CA GLY A 18 -17.97 11.49 -35.00
C GLY A 18 -19.11 12.49 -34.77
N ARG A 19 -20.10 12.46 -35.66
CA ARG A 19 -21.35 13.19 -35.44
C ARG A 19 -22.16 12.46 -34.37
N PHE A 20 -22.48 13.13 -33.28
CA PHE A 20 -23.34 12.59 -32.23
C PHE A 20 -24.76 12.36 -32.77
N MET A 21 -25.26 11.15 -32.63
CA MET A 21 -26.57 10.71 -33.13
C MET A 21 -27.57 10.41 -32.00
N ASP A 22 -27.11 10.46 -30.75
CA ASP A 22 -27.88 10.17 -29.54
C ASP A 22 -28.54 8.77 -29.60
N THR A 23 -29.88 8.70 -29.63
CA THR A 23 -30.66 7.46 -29.64
C THR A 23 -31.30 7.16 -31.01
N VAL A 24 -30.98 7.92 -32.06
CA VAL A 24 -31.61 7.75 -33.38
C VAL A 24 -31.37 6.35 -33.94
N GLY A 25 -32.43 5.58 -34.16
CA GLY A 25 -32.36 4.20 -34.67
C GLY A 25 -31.81 3.17 -33.67
N LEU A 26 -31.47 3.60 -32.46
CA LEU A 26 -30.93 2.77 -31.38
C LEU A 26 -32.06 2.26 -30.48
N LYS A 27 -32.00 0.99 -30.10
CA LYS A 27 -32.89 0.37 -29.11
C LYS A 27 -32.05 -0.42 -28.11
N ILE A 28 -32.34 -0.23 -26.83
CA ILE A 28 -31.81 -1.04 -25.73
C ILE A 28 -32.97 -1.87 -25.18
N SER A 29 -32.73 -3.15 -24.89
CA SER A 29 -33.80 -4.06 -24.46
C SER A 29 -34.24 -3.87 -23.01
N ASP A 30 -33.48 -3.12 -22.22
CA ASP A 30 -33.71 -2.88 -20.79
C ASP A 30 -33.63 -1.38 -20.47
N ASP A 31 -34.63 -0.86 -19.74
CA ASP A 31 -34.76 0.56 -19.41
C ASP A 31 -33.73 1.05 -18.37
N GLY A 32 -33.08 0.12 -17.64
CA GLY A 32 -31.98 0.41 -16.72
C GLY A 32 -30.64 0.70 -17.40
N VAL A 33 -30.57 0.55 -18.73
CA VAL A 33 -29.35 0.76 -19.53
C VAL A 33 -29.54 1.91 -20.51
N LEU A 34 -28.74 2.96 -20.36
CA LEU A 34 -28.75 4.10 -21.27
C LEU A 34 -27.69 3.91 -22.35
N GLY A 35 -28.11 3.90 -23.62
CA GLY A 35 -27.22 3.80 -24.77
C GLY A 35 -27.25 5.05 -25.63
N ARG A 36 -26.08 5.47 -26.13
CA ARG A 36 -25.93 6.55 -27.11
C ARG A 36 -24.90 6.18 -28.16
N TRP A 37 -24.99 6.78 -29.34
CA TRP A 37 -24.01 6.52 -30.40
C TRP A 37 -23.58 7.75 -31.22
N SER A 38 -22.41 7.62 -31.83
CA SER A 38 -21.79 8.58 -32.74
C SER A 38 -21.37 7.91 -34.04
N LEU A 39 -21.54 8.62 -35.16
CA LEU A 39 -21.15 8.19 -36.50
C LEU A 39 -19.86 8.88 -36.94
N CYS A 40 -18.77 8.12 -37.08
CA CYS A 40 -17.49 8.62 -37.60
C CYS A 40 -17.32 8.22 -39.06
N ASP A 41 -17.37 9.20 -39.97
CA ASP A 41 -17.21 9.00 -41.42
C ASP A 41 -16.10 9.91 -41.94
N GLN A 42 -14.86 9.60 -41.54
CA GLN A 42 -13.67 10.34 -41.94
C GLN A 42 -12.83 9.49 -42.89
N PRO A 43 -12.04 10.09 -43.81
CA PRO A 43 -11.11 9.34 -44.65
C PRO A 43 -10.17 8.47 -43.79
N GLY A 44 -10.15 7.17 -44.06
CA GLY A 44 -9.36 6.20 -43.30
C GLY A 44 -9.96 5.79 -41.95
N ASN A 45 -11.01 6.44 -41.44
CA ASN A 45 -11.65 6.06 -40.18
C ASN A 45 -13.16 6.12 -40.34
N ARG A 46 -13.75 4.96 -40.64
CA ARG A 46 -15.19 4.76 -40.78
C ARG A 46 -15.66 3.81 -39.70
N ALA A 47 -16.40 4.32 -38.71
CA ALA A 47 -16.84 3.54 -37.56
C ALA A 47 -18.11 4.11 -36.91
N ILE A 48 -18.81 3.27 -36.17
CA ILE A 48 -19.88 3.65 -35.25
C ILE A 48 -19.40 3.38 -33.82
N VAL A 49 -19.54 4.38 -32.95
CA VAL A 49 -19.16 4.28 -31.54
C VAL A 49 -20.42 4.30 -30.69
N PHE A 50 -20.55 3.32 -29.80
CA PHE A 50 -21.58 3.23 -28.79
C PHE A 50 -20.99 3.51 -27.42
N THR A 51 -21.75 4.19 -26.56
CA THR A 51 -21.43 4.38 -25.15
C THR A 51 -22.64 4.00 -24.31
N PHE A 52 -22.40 3.27 -23.23
CA PHE A 52 -23.44 2.76 -22.35
C PHE A 52 -23.21 3.19 -20.90
N GLU A 53 -24.28 3.56 -20.22
CA GLU A 53 -24.37 3.70 -18.77
C GLU A 53 -25.32 2.62 -18.25
N ASN A 54 -24.80 1.70 -17.44
CA ASN A 54 -25.53 0.57 -16.88
C ASN A 54 -25.26 0.53 -15.37
N GLU A 55 -25.67 1.59 -14.66
CA GLU A 55 -25.52 1.74 -13.20
C GLU A 55 -26.00 0.52 -12.40
N PRO A 56 -27.10 -0.18 -12.78
CA PRO A 56 -27.55 -1.36 -12.06
C PRO A 56 -26.77 -2.65 -12.40
N ALA A 57 -25.82 -2.61 -13.33
CA ALA A 57 -25.10 -3.78 -13.85
C ALA A 57 -26.05 -4.87 -14.39
N VAL A 58 -27.06 -4.47 -15.16
CA VAL A 58 -28.02 -5.37 -15.81
C VAL A 58 -27.29 -6.37 -16.70
N GLN A 59 -27.57 -7.66 -16.53
CA GLN A 59 -27.03 -8.75 -17.34
C GLN A 59 -27.93 -9.05 -18.54
N GLY A 60 -27.33 -9.40 -19.69
CA GLY A 60 -28.07 -9.82 -20.88
C GLY A 60 -28.82 -8.71 -21.62
N ALA A 61 -28.56 -7.44 -21.29
CA ALA A 61 -29.15 -6.31 -22.01
C ALA A 61 -28.63 -6.27 -23.46
N MET A 62 -29.54 -6.13 -24.43
CA MET A 62 -29.19 -6.13 -25.86
C MET A 62 -29.25 -4.72 -26.44
N CYS A 63 -28.24 -4.37 -27.20
CA CYS A 63 -28.19 -3.17 -28.03
C CYS A 63 -28.52 -3.52 -29.48
N SER A 64 -29.45 -2.80 -30.09
CA SER A 64 -29.80 -2.91 -31.51
C SER A 64 -29.76 -1.55 -32.18
N LEU A 65 -29.09 -1.46 -33.33
CA LEU A 65 -29.03 -0.24 -34.14
C LEU A 65 -29.47 -0.53 -35.58
N GLU A 66 -30.41 0.28 -36.08
CA GLU A 66 -30.69 0.40 -37.52
C GLU A 66 -29.54 1.12 -38.21
N LEU A 67 -28.84 0.43 -39.12
CA LEU A 67 -27.66 0.99 -39.75
C LEU A 67 -28.03 2.15 -40.69
N PRO A 68 -27.24 3.23 -40.73
CA PRO A 68 -27.45 4.31 -41.68
C PRO A 68 -27.42 3.85 -43.14
N GLU A 69 -28.08 4.59 -44.03
CA GLU A 69 -28.06 4.28 -45.45
C GLU A 69 -26.61 4.20 -45.99
N GLY A 70 -26.29 3.12 -46.70
CA GLY A 70 -24.93 2.87 -47.21
C GLY A 70 -23.94 2.27 -46.20
N TRP A 71 -24.36 2.04 -44.95
CA TRP A 71 -23.58 1.34 -43.93
C TRP A 71 -24.09 -0.10 -43.83
N ARG A 72 -23.35 -1.04 -44.44
CA ARG A 72 -23.73 -2.46 -44.52
C ARG A 72 -22.96 -3.27 -43.47
N GLN A 73 -22.47 -4.45 -43.83
CA GLN A 73 -21.67 -5.32 -42.99
C GLN A 73 -20.36 -4.64 -42.55
N PRO A 74 -20.13 -4.43 -41.24
CA PRO A 74 -18.86 -3.97 -40.71
C PRO A 74 -17.81 -5.08 -40.71
N ALA A 75 -16.54 -4.69 -40.62
CA ALA A 75 -15.41 -5.62 -40.58
C ALA A 75 -15.26 -6.25 -39.18
N SER A 76 -15.53 -5.50 -38.12
CA SER A 76 -15.32 -5.94 -36.75
C SER A 76 -16.17 -5.19 -35.74
N LEU A 77 -16.40 -5.80 -34.58
CA LEU A 77 -17.02 -5.21 -33.40
C LEU A 77 -16.07 -5.39 -32.21
N PHE A 78 -15.81 -4.31 -31.49
CA PHE A 78 -15.04 -4.32 -30.25
C PHE A 78 -15.91 -3.80 -29.12
N ILE A 79 -15.96 -4.54 -28.02
CA ILE A 79 -16.72 -4.19 -26.83
C ILE A 79 -15.71 -3.92 -25.72
N PHE A 80 -15.79 -2.73 -25.12
CA PHE A 80 -14.88 -2.24 -24.10
C PHE A 80 -15.61 -2.18 -22.76
N ASP A 81 -15.05 -2.82 -21.74
CA ASP A 81 -15.50 -2.61 -20.37
C ASP A 81 -14.81 -1.37 -19.76
N HIS A 82 -15.25 -0.98 -18.56
CA HIS A 82 -14.72 0.19 -17.85
C HIS A 82 -13.31 0.01 -17.27
N LEU A 83 -12.85 -1.24 -17.09
CA LEU A 83 -11.51 -1.59 -16.62
C LEU A 83 -10.50 -1.68 -17.76
N GLY A 84 -10.99 -1.65 -18.99
CA GLY A 84 -10.16 -1.71 -20.16
C GLY A 84 -9.91 -3.12 -20.71
N GLY A 85 -10.74 -4.08 -20.37
CA GLY A 85 -10.90 -5.27 -21.20
C GLY A 85 -11.53 -4.88 -22.54
N VAL A 86 -11.10 -5.58 -23.60
CA VAL A 86 -11.69 -5.48 -24.92
C VAL A 86 -12.03 -6.88 -25.38
N ILE A 87 -13.28 -7.08 -25.78
CA ILE A 87 -13.75 -8.30 -26.39
C ILE A 87 -14.00 -7.98 -27.86
N ALA A 88 -13.34 -8.71 -28.75
CA ALA A 88 -13.71 -8.67 -30.15
C ALA A 88 -14.82 -9.68 -30.43
N ALA A 89 -15.76 -9.25 -31.25
CA ALA A 89 -16.85 -10.05 -31.76
C ALA A 89 -16.97 -9.86 -33.27
N MET A 90 -17.48 -10.88 -33.94
CA MET A 90 -17.88 -10.75 -35.33
C MET A 90 -19.26 -10.09 -35.38
N PRO A 91 -19.40 -8.92 -36.03
CA PRO A 91 -20.69 -8.29 -36.14
C PRO A 91 -21.58 -9.06 -37.11
N GLU A 92 -22.85 -9.26 -36.77
CA GLU A 92 -23.83 -9.85 -37.67
C GLU A 92 -24.95 -8.86 -37.99
N VAL A 93 -25.10 -8.49 -39.26
CA VAL A 93 -26.16 -7.59 -39.70
C VAL A 93 -27.31 -8.40 -40.28
N THR A 94 -28.48 -8.34 -39.65
CA THR A 94 -29.72 -8.97 -40.12
C THR A 94 -30.77 -7.88 -40.37
N ASP A 95 -31.37 -7.87 -41.56
CA ASP A 95 -32.39 -6.88 -41.96
C ASP A 95 -31.96 -5.41 -41.75
N GLY A 96 -30.67 -5.13 -42.00
CA GLY A 96 -30.10 -3.79 -41.83
C GLY A 96 -29.88 -3.37 -40.38
N ARG A 97 -30.02 -4.29 -39.42
CA ARG A 97 -29.76 -4.04 -38.00
C ARG A 97 -28.54 -4.81 -37.52
N ILE A 98 -27.73 -4.16 -36.70
CA ILE A 98 -26.72 -4.82 -35.86
C ILE A 98 -27.31 -5.07 -34.47
N VAL A 99 -26.99 -6.21 -33.87
CA VAL A 99 -27.42 -6.57 -32.51
C VAL A 99 -26.24 -7.17 -31.75
N PHE A 100 -26.01 -6.72 -30.52
CA PHE A 100 -24.99 -7.29 -29.62
C PHE A 100 -25.35 -7.04 -28.15
N GLU A 101 -24.75 -7.81 -27.26
CA GLU A 101 -24.96 -7.69 -25.82
C GLU A 101 -24.18 -6.50 -25.24
N VAL A 102 -24.82 -5.73 -24.37
CA VAL A 102 -24.20 -4.66 -23.59
C VAL A 102 -23.55 -5.29 -22.35
N PRO A 103 -22.27 -5.02 -22.07
CA PRO A 103 -21.62 -5.49 -20.85
C PRO A 103 -22.40 -5.13 -19.57
N ALA A 104 -22.43 -6.06 -18.63
CA ALA A 104 -22.99 -5.89 -17.28
C ALA A 104 -22.05 -5.06 -16.39
N GLU A 105 -21.69 -3.87 -16.86
CA GLU A 105 -20.66 -3.01 -16.31
C GLU A 105 -21.19 -1.57 -16.20
N LEU A 106 -20.87 -0.88 -15.10
CA LEU A 106 -21.35 0.50 -14.81
C LEU A 106 -21.25 1.43 -16.02
N MET A 107 -20.14 1.31 -16.75
CA MET A 107 -19.91 1.99 -18.02
C MET A 107 -19.28 1.02 -19.02
N SER A 108 -19.64 1.15 -20.29
CA SER A 108 -18.98 0.41 -21.37
C SER A 108 -19.08 1.17 -22.68
N ALA A 109 -18.33 0.71 -23.68
CA ALA A 109 -18.42 1.22 -25.03
C ALA A 109 -18.37 0.09 -26.05
N ALA A 110 -18.83 0.35 -27.27
CA ALA A 110 -18.57 -0.54 -28.39
C ALA A 110 -18.11 0.25 -29.62
N LEU A 111 -17.23 -0.33 -30.42
CA LEU A 111 -16.73 0.20 -31.67
C LEU A 111 -17.07 -0.78 -32.78
N LEU A 112 -17.97 -0.37 -33.67
CA LEU A 112 -18.32 -1.09 -34.88
C LEU A 112 -17.52 -0.51 -36.05
N ALA A 113 -16.50 -1.22 -36.48
CA ALA A 113 -15.50 -0.71 -37.41
C ALA A 113 -15.74 -1.17 -38.85
N TYR A 114 -15.62 -0.23 -39.78
CA TYR A 114 -15.66 -0.48 -41.23
C TYR A 114 -14.30 -0.23 -41.86
N GLU A 115 -13.63 0.83 -41.43
CA GLU A 115 -12.29 1.20 -41.89
C GLU A 115 -11.55 1.84 -40.71
N ILE A 116 -10.32 1.40 -40.48
CA ILE A 116 -9.46 1.93 -39.42
C ILE A 116 -8.11 2.28 -40.05
N ALA A 117 -7.67 3.52 -39.81
CA ALA A 117 -6.42 4.00 -40.36
C ALA A 117 -5.25 3.25 -39.70
N PRO A 118 -4.13 3.01 -40.40
CA PRO A 118 -3.00 2.26 -39.85
C PRO A 118 -2.49 2.77 -38.50
N ASN A 119 -2.55 4.08 -38.29
CA ASN A 119 -2.16 4.73 -37.03
C ASN A 119 -3.14 4.54 -35.88
N ASN A 120 -4.36 4.05 -36.15
CA ASN A 120 -5.42 3.77 -35.19
C ASN A 120 -5.75 2.26 -35.13
N ALA A 121 -5.08 1.44 -35.93
CA ALA A 121 -5.29 0.00 -35.98
C ALA A 121 -4.87 -0.71 -34.69
N MET A 122 -4.13 -0.02 -33.81
CA MET A 122 -3.74 -0.54 -32.51
C MET A 122 -3.88 0.52 -31.42
N ASP A 123 -4.01 0.06 -30.19
CA ASP A 123 -3.79 0.85 -28.99
C ASP A 123 -2.95 0.05 -27.99
N ALA A 124 -2.16 0.75 -27.19
CA ALA A 124 -1.32 0.10 -26.19
C ALA A 124 -1.12 1.02 -24.99
N TRP A 125 -1.26 0.46 -23.79
CA TRP A 125 -1.21 1.22 -22.55
C TRP A 125 -0.66 0.37 -21.39
N PRO A 126 0.04 1.01 -20.44
CA PRO A 126 0.42 0.36 -19.19
C PRO A 126 -0.73 0.41 -18.19
N CYS A 127 -0.82 -0.62 -17.36
CA CYS A 127 -1.63 -0.74 -16.16
C CYS A 127 -0.69 -1.09 -15.01
N ILE A 128 -0.96 -0.58 -13.79
CA ILE A 128 -0.19 -0.97 -12.60
C ILE A 128 -1.02 -1.99 -11.84
N GLU A 129 -0.43 -3.15 -11.61
CA GLU A 129 -0.93 -4.14 -10.66
C GLU A 129 -0.03 -4.09 -9.43
N THR A 130 -0.59 -3.77 -8.27
CA THR A 130 0.14 -3.83 -6.99
C THR A 130 -0.31 -5.07 -6.25
N ALA A 131 0.64 -5.91 -5.87
CA ALA A 131 0.38 -7.06 -5.04
C ALA A 131 0.24 -6.65 -3.56
N PRO A 132 -0.47 -7.44 -2.74
CA PRO A 132 -0.63 -7.18 -1.31
C PRO A 132 0.69 -7.05 -0.52
N ASP A 133 1.77 -7.65 -0.99
CA ASP A 133 3.10 -7.60 -0.37
C ASP A 133 3.87 -6.30 -0.68
N GLY A 134 3.23 -5.36 -1.39
CA GLY A 134 3.81 -4.07 -1.77
C GLY A 134 4.70 -4.14 -3.02
N THR A 135 4.81 -5.29 -3.68
CA THR A 135 5.43 -5.36 -5.01
C THR A 135 4.47 -4.81 -6.06
N ALA A 136 5.01 -4.26 -7.15
CA ALA A 136 4.20 -3.79 -8.25
C ALA A 136 4.73 -4.30 -9.58
N GLU A 137 3.80 -4.55 -10.50
CA GLU A 137 4.08 -4.87 -11.89
C GLU A 137 3.42 -3.84 -12.80
N VAL A 138 4.12 -3.51 -13.89
CA VAL A 138 3.51 -2.86 -15.03
C VAL A 138 3.02 -3.95 -15.97
N VAL A 139 1.72 -4.01 -16.17
CA VAL A 139 1.08 -4.81 -17.20
C VAL A 139 0.85 -3.93 -18.42
N VAL A 140 1.58 -4.17 -19.49
CA VAL A 140 1.34 -3.50 -20.76
C VAL A 140 0.36 -4.32 -21.57
N LEU A 141 -0.76 -3.72 -21.93
CA LEU A 141 -1.76 -4.32 -22.81
C LEU A 141 -1.67 -3.65 -24.18
N ALA A 142 -1.76 -4.46 -25.23
CA ALA A 142 -1.87 -4.00 -26.62
C ALA A 142 -3.10 -4.62 -27.28
N CYS A 143 -4.00 -3.78 -27.77
CA CYS A 143 -5.20 -4.18 -28.48
C CYS A 143 -5.02 -3.96 -29.98
N ASN A 144 -5.34 -4.98 -30.78
CA ASN A 144 -5.28 -4.93 -32.24
C ASN A 144 -6.70 -4.84 -32.82
N PHE A 145 -7.03 -3.68 -33.40
CA PHE A 145 -8.30 -3.45 -34.07
C PHE A 145 -8.31 -3.90 -35.54
N GLY A 146 -7.16 -4.33 -36.06
CA GLY A 146 -6.99 -4.78 -37.44
C GLY A 146 -7.44 -6.22 -37.69
N THR A 147 -7.35 -6.63 -38.96
CA THR A 147 -7.74 -7.95 -39.46
C THR A 147 -6.58 -8.95 -39.56
N GLU A 148 -5.37 -8.53 -39.21
CA GLU A 148 -4.16 -9.35 -39.24
C GLU A 148 -3.39 -9.19 -37.92
N THR A 149 -2.63 -10.20 -37.52
CA THR A 149 -1.71 -10.12 -36.39
C THR A 149 -0.66 -9.05 -36.65
N ARG A 150 -0.41 -8.19 -35.67
CA ARG A 150 0.56 -7.07 -35.79
C ARG A 150 1.45 -7.02 -34.56
N PRO A 151 2.78 -7.20 -34.71
CA PRO A 151 3.72 -7.00 -33.62
C PRO A 151 3.75 -5.54 -33.14
N VAL A 152 3.88 -5.35 -31.84
CA VAL A 152 4.04 -4.06 -31.17
C VAL A 152 5.32 -4.09 -30.36
N GLY A 153 6.27 -3.21 -30.70
CA GLY A 153 7.40 -2.92 -29.84
C GLY A 153 7.03 -1.82 -28.86
N VAL A 154 7.21 -2.07 -27.56
CA VAL A 154 6.92 -1.13 -26.49
C VAL A 154 8.20 -0.79 -25.75
N LYS A 155 8.48 0.50 -25.62
CA LYS A 155 9.53 1.04 -24.75
C LYS A 155 8.90 1.62 -23.49
N LEU A 156 9.41 1.22 -22.33
CA LEU A 156 8.99 1.70 -21.04
C LEU A 156 10.06 2.58 -20.41
N SER A 157 9.61 3.59 -19.67
CA SER A 157 10.45 4.39 -18.78
C SER A 157 9.67 4.74 -17.52
N ALA A 158 10.38 4.99 -16.42
CA ALA A 158 9.76 5.34 -15.15
C ALA A 158 10.47 6.56 -14.53
N ASP A 159 9.74 7.33 -13.71
CA ASP A 159 10.34 8.39 -12.90
C ASP A 159 11.20 7.78 -11.77
N GLU A 160 12.36 8.36 -11.47
CA GLU A 160 13.12 7.97 -10.27
C GLU A 160 12.26 8.18 -9.01
N PRO A 161 12.36 7.30 -7.99
CA PRO A 161 13.29 6.18 -7.84
C PRO A 161 12.85 4.85 -8.48
N LEU A 162 11.76 4.84 -9.27
CA LEU A 162 11.25 3.60 -9.86
C LEU A 162 12.26 2.99 -10.83
N ARG A 163 12.41 1.66 -10.76
CA ARG A 163 13.27 0.89 -11.65
C ARG A 163 12.47 -0.23 -12.29
N LEU A 164 12.59 -0.36 -13.60
CA LEU A 164 11.95 -1.42 -14.37
C LEU A 164 12.96 -2.55 -14.58
N ALA A 165 12.53 -3.80 -14.40
CA ALA A 165 13.38 -4.97 -14.65
C ALA A 165 13.84 -5.07 -16.12
N ASP A 166 12.95 -4.67 -17.05
CA ASP A 166 13.25 -4.50 -18.47
C ASP A 166 12.59 -3.20 -18.96
N GLY A 167 13.22 -2.50 -19.89
CA GLY A 167 12.71 -1.29 -20.51
C GLY A 167 12.00 -1.55 -21.83
N GLU A 168 12.01 -2.77 -22.36
CA GLU A 168 11.41 -3.08 -23.66
C GLU A 168 10.53 -4.35 -23.63
N LEU A 169 9.45 -4.35 -24.39
CA LEU A 169 8.58 -5.52 -24.62
C LEU A 169 8.23 -5.63 -26.09
N THR A 170 8.04 -6.85 -26.57
CA THR A 170 7.37 -7.12 -27.85
C THR A 170 6.09 -7.90 -27.58
N LEU A 171 4.96 -7.38 -28.07
CA LEU A 171 3.64 -7.98 -27.96
C LEU A 171 3.14 -8.37 -29.34
N GLU A 172 2.46 -9.50 -29.47
CA GLU A 172 1.91 -9.99 -30.74
C GLU A 172 0.39 -10.22 -30.64
N PRO A 173 -0.42 -9.16 -30.49
CA PRO A 173 -1.88 -9.30 -30.47
C PRO A 173 -2.38 -9.80 -31.84
N ALA A 174 -3.08 -10.93 -31.81
CA ALA A 174 -3.78 -11.45 -32.98
C ALA A 174 -4.81 -10.44 -33.51
N ALA A 175 -5.24 -10.62 -34.76
CA ALA A 175 -6.33 -9.83 -35.33
C ALA A 175 -7.55 -9.82 -34.40
N GLY A 176 -8.05 -8.63 -34.08
CA GLY A 176 -9.17 -8.49 -33.16
C GLY A 176 -8.91 -9.04 -31.76
N SER A 177 -7.70 -8.91 -31.21
CA SER A 177 -7.39 -9.47 -29.89
C SER A 177 -6.51 -8.54 -29.05
N ILE A 178 -6.33 -8.89 -27.78
CA ILE A 178 -5.40 -8.26 -26.85
C ILE A 178 -4.23 -9.21 -26.58
N ALA A 179 -3.03 -8.65 -26.51
CA ALA A 179 -1.87 -9.29 -25.91
C ALA A 179 -1.39 -8.48 -24.70
N GLY A 180 -0.80 -9.15 -23.72
CA GLY A 180 -0.26 -8.53 -22.51
C GLY A 180 1.16 -8.99 -22.21
N GLY A 181 1.96 -8.09 -21.64
CA GLY A 181 3.28 -8.38 -21.09
C GLY A 181 3.42 -7.76 -19.71
N ARG A 182 4.19 -8.40 -18.83
CA ARG A 182 4.39 -8.00 -17.43
C ARG A 182 5.85 -7.64 -17.20
N ILE A 183 6.09 -6.52 -16.50
CA ILE A 183 7.42 -6.09 -16.06
C ILE A 183 7.36 -5.74 -14.59
N ALA A 184 8.28 -6.30 -13.81
CA ALA A 184 8.43 -5.97 -12.39
C ALA A 184 8.92 -4.53 -12.22
N VAL A 185 8.37 -3.85 -11.21
CA VAL A 185 8.74 -2.49 -10.81
C VAL A 185 9.30 -2.50 -9.40
N GLU A 186 10.52 -1.99 -9.26
CA GLU A 186 11.18 -1.76 -7.98
C GLU A 186 11.16 -0.28 -7.61
N GLY A 187 11.51 0.05 -6.36
CA GLY A 187 11.56 1.42 -5.86
C GLY A 187 10.20 2.02 -5.49
N VAL A 188 9.11 1.26 -5.56
CA VAL A 188 7.75 1.74 -5.24
C VAL A 188 7.66 2.25 -3.80
N GLY A 189 8.26 1.53 -2.85
CA GLY A 189 8.26 1.93 -1.43
C GLY A 189 9.16 3.12 -1.10
N GLU A 190 9.94 3.62 -2.07
CA GLU A 190 10.78 4.82 -1.92
C GLU A 190 10.07 6.08 -2.46
N LEU A 191 8.92 5.91 -3.10
CA LEU A 191 8.11 7.03 -3.58
C LEU A 191 7.51 7.81 -2.42
N LEU A 192 7.74 9.12 -2.41
CA LEU A 192 7.04 10.06 -1.52
C LEU A 192 5.79 10.67 -2.20
N ARG A 193 5.73 10.59 -3.53
CA ARG A 193 4.67 11.11 -4.40
C ARG A 193 4.32 10.06 -5.46
N PRO A 194 3.15 10.10 -6.12
CA PRO A 194 2.87 9.16 -7.19
C PRO A 194 3.94 9.23 -8.30
N GLY A 195 4.49 8.08 -8.68
CA GLY A 195 5.48 7.96 -9.75
C GLY A 195 4.80 7.64 -11.08
N ILE A 196 5.41 8.04 -12.20
CA ILE A 196 4.85 7.78 -13.53
C ILE A 196 5.68 6.73 -14.28
N VAL A 197 5.00 5.69 -14.78
CA VAL A 197 5.51 4.81 -15.82
C VAL A 197 4.95 5.26 -17.17
N ARG A 198 5.82 5.43 -18.16
CA ARG A 198 5.47 5.84 -19.52
C ARG A 198 5.73 4.68 -20.46
N ALA A 199 4.80 4.48 -21.39
CA ALA A 199 4.94 3.52 -22.47
C ALA A 199 4.91 4.25 -23.81
N GLU A 200 5.89 3.95 -24.67
CA GLU A 200 5.93 4.33 -26.07
C GLU A 200 5.83 3.05 -26.91
N ALA A 201 4.64 2.79 -27.43
CA ALA A 201 4.35 1.67 -28.30
C ALA A 201 4.51 2.06 -29.77
N SER A 202 5.00 1.13 -30.58
CA SER A 202 5.23 1.31 -32.01
C SER A 202 4.86 0.07 -32.79
N TRP A 203 4.25 0.26 -33.96
CA TRP A 203 3.88 -0.80 -34.89
C TRP A 203 3.94 -0.26 -36.32
N GLU A 204 3.78 -1.14 -37.31
CA GLU A 204 3.68 -0.73 -38.71
C GLU A 204 2.41 0.09 -38.94
N GLY A 205 2.57 1.41 -39.04
CA GLY A 205 1.49 2.37 -39.29
C GLY A 205 1.33 3.44 -38.22
N GLY A 206 1.96 3.30 -37.04
CA GLY A 206 1.86 4.35 -36.02
C GLY A 206 2.61 4.10 -34.72
N THR A 207 2.48 5.08 -33.82
CA THR A 207 2.96 5.02 -32.45
C THR A 207 1.89 5.48 -31.47
N ARG A 208 2.02 5.06 -30.21
CA ARG A 208 1.20 5.51 -29.09
C ARG A 208 2.05 5.79 -27.87
N ARG A 209 1.69 6.85 -27.17
CA ARG A 209 2.26 7.20 -25.87
C ARG A 209 1.15 7.14 -24.84
N ALA A 210 1.40 6.39 -23.79
CA ALA A 210 0.51 6.25 -22.66
C ALA A 210 1.32 6.34 -21.36
N ARG A 211 0.63 6.56 -20.25
CA ARG A 211 1.25 6.57 -18.94
C ARG A 211 0.33 5.93 -17.91
N ALA A 212 0.93 5.32 -16.91
CA ALA A 212 0.24 4.83 -15.73
C ALA A 212 0.93 5.39 -14.49
N GLU A 213 0.15 5.56 -13.43
CA GLU A 213 0.62 6.09 -12.16
C GLU A 213 0.84 4.92 -11.20
N VAL A 214 2.03 4.86 -10.62
CA VAL A 214 2.41 3.94 -9.55
C VAL A 214 2.29 4.69 -8.23
N ARG A 215 1.56 4.12 -7.29
CA ARG A 215 1.39 4.71 -5.96
C ARG A 215 2.05 3.83 -4.90
N PRO A 216 2.87 4.39 -4.00
CA PRO A 216 3.24 3.71 -2.77
C PRO A 216 2.01 3.48 -1.90
N PHE A 217 2.16 2.63 -0.90
CA PHE A 217 1.10 2.40 0.09
C PHE A 217 0.72 3.66 0.87
N LEU A 218 1.72 4.51 1.16
CA LEU A 218 1.60 5.77 1.87
C LEU A 218 2.36 6.86 1.11
N LEU A 219 1.73 8.02 0.93
CA LEU A 219 2.31 9.21 0.29
C LEU A 219 2.75 10.21 1.36
N ASN A 220 3.84 10.93 1.08
CA ASN A 220 4.38 11.97 1.97
C ASN A 220 4.43 11.52 3.46
N PRO A 221 5.08 10.37 3.77
CA PRO A 221 5.09 9.80 5.13
C PRO A 221 5.84 10.68 6.16
N SER A 222 6.82 11.46 5.72
CA SER A 222 7.54 12.47 6.51
C SER A 222 6.74 13.75 6.75
N LEU A 223 5.62 13.94 6.04
CA LEU A 223 4.74 15.11 6.18
C LEU A 223 5.45 16.45 5.90
N ASP A 224 6.57 16.43 5.19
CA ASP A 224 7.45 17.59 4.94
C ASP A 224 7.30 18.18 3.53
N ILE A 225 6.56 17.50 2.64
CA ILE A 225 6.24 18.01 1.30
C ILE A 225 4.97 18.88 1.37
N ASP A 226 5.10 20.16 1.02
CA ASP A 226 4.03 21.15 0.83
C ASP A 226 4.40 21.99 -0.40
N ASP A 227 4.21 21.42 -1.60
CA ASP A 227 4.64 22.06 -2.85
C ASP A 227 3.78 23.30 -3.19
N ASP A 228 2.56 23.41 -2.65
CA ASP A 228 1.65 24.54 -2.89
C ASP A 228 1.69 25.65 -1.82
N GLY A 229 2.35 25.39 -0.69
CA GLY A 229 2.61 26.33 0.39
C GLY A 229 1.37 26.65 1.22
N ASP A 230 0.37 25.76 1.26
CA ASP A 230 -0.88 25.96 2.00
C ASP A 230 -0.79 25.57 3.49
N GLY A 231 0.37 25.05 3.91
CA GLY A 231 0.62 24.60 5.28
C GLY A 231 -0.01 23.23 5.60
N MET A 232 -0.40 22.45 4.59
CA MET A 232 -0.78 21.05 4.70
C MET A 232 0.22 20.17 3.95
N PRO A 233 0.54 18.98 4.48
CA PRO A 233 1.36 18.04 3.77
C PRO A 233 0.59 17.55 2.54
N ASP A 234 1.21 17.66 1.36
CA ASP A 234 0.65 17.17 0.11
C ASP A 234 0.16 15.73 0.25
N TYR A 235 -0.96 15.40 -0.42
CA TYR A 235 -1.68 14.11 -0.37
C TYR A 235 -2.41 13.80 0.94
N TRP A 236 -2.28 14.62 1.97
CA TRP A 236 -3.11 14.56 3.17
C TRP A 236 -4.27 15.54 3.07
N THR A 237 -5.34 15.28 3.81
CA THR A 237 -6.56 16.10 3.72
C THR A 237 -7.09 16.43 5.09
N ARG A 238 -7.50 17.69 5.28
CA ARG A 238 -8.24 18.11 6.48
C ARG A 238 -9.56 17.35 6.58
N SER A 239 -9.85 16.78 7.74
CA SER A 239 -11.09 16.05 7.99
C SER A 239 -11.62 16.34 9.38
N CYS A 240 -12.91 16.09 9.57
CA CYS A 240 -13.64 16.11 10.85
C CYS A 240 -13.36 17.32 11.77
N ALA A 241 -12.93 18.46 11.22
CA ALA A 241 -12.55 19.62 12.00
C ALA A 241 -13.80 20.32 12.55
N THR A 242 -13.89 20.49 13.87
CA THR A 242 -15.03 21.16 14.53
C THR A 242 -14.75 22.62 14.88
N GLY A 243 -13.64 23.19 14.40
CA GLY A 243 -13.23 24.58 14.59
C GLY A 243 -12.06 24.97 13.69
N PRO A 244 -11.70 26.26 13.61
CA PRO A 244 -10.46 26.69 12.97
C PRO A 244 -9.26 26.13 13.72
N TYR A 245 -8.15 25.92 13.01
CA TYR A 245 -6.89 25.52 13.61
C TYR A 245 -5.72 26.01 12.77
N SER A 246 -4.59 26.25 13.42
CA SER A 246 -3.33 26.55 12.75
C SER A 246 -2.61 25.26 12.40
N SER A 247 -1.91 25.26 11.28
CA SER A 247 -1.08 24.15 10.83
C SER A 247 0.05 24.67 9.96
N GLY A 248 1.04 23.83 9.76
CA GLY A 248 2.14 24.10 8.86
C GLY A 248 3.23 23.06 9.00
N ILE A 249 4.35 23.30 8.33
CA ILE A 249 5.54 22.49 8.44
C ILE A 249 6.61 23.31 9.17
N GLU A 250 7.15 22.75 10.24
CA GLU A 250 8.17 23.36 11.10
C GLU A 250 9.24 22.33 11.41
N ASP A 251 10.51 22.68 11.19
CA ASP A 251 11.67 21.81 11.43
C ASP A 251 11.56 20.40 10.80
N GLY A 252 10.95 20.32 9.62
CA GLY A 252 10.77 19.06 8.88
C GLY A 252 9.58 18.22 9.33
N ALA A 253 8.76 18.70 10.27
CA ALA A 253 7.59 17.99 10.77
C ALA A 253 6.30 18.79 10.53
N PHE A 254 5.19 18.08 10.33
CA PHE A 254 3.88 18.71 10.26
C PHE A 254 3.37 19.03 11.67
N PHE A 255 2.91 20.26 11.89
CA PHE A 255 2.24 20.66 13.12
C PHE A 255 0.78 21.03 12.90
N MET A 256 -0.03 20.82 13.94
CA MET A 256 -1.36 21.41 14.05
C MET A 256 -1.72 21.78 15.48
N GLN A 257 -2.40 22.91 15.65
CA GLN A 257 -2.88 23.41 16.92
C GLN A 257 -4.31 23.93 16.77
N GLY A 258 -5.22 23.35 17.56
CA GLY A 258 -6.59 23.80 17.66
C GLY A 258 -6.95 24.40 19.01
N ASP A 259 -8.24 24.66 19.17
CA ASP A 259 -8.81 25.15 20.42
C ASP A 259 -9.15 24.01 21.39
N GLU A 260 -9.18 24.33 22.68
CA GLU A 260 -9.72 23.47 23.73
C GLU A 260 -11.17 23.05 23.37
N ASN A 261 -11.48 21.75 23.43
CA ASN A 261 -12.74 21.11 23.01
C ASN A 261 -13.01 21.00 21.49
N ALA A 262 -12.09 21.41 20.63
CA ALA A 262 -12.24 21.21 19.18
C ALA A 262 -11.53 19.92 18.73
N LEU A 263 -12.07 19.24 17.73
CA LEU A 263 -11.43 18.14 17.02
C LEU A 263 -10.76 18.69 15.77
N GLN A 264 -9.50 18.35 15.56
CA GLN A 264 -8.79 18.51 14.31
C GLN A 264 -8.26 17.15 13.89
N CYS A 265 -8.46 16.79 12.62
CA CYS A 265 -7.70 15.70 12.07
C CYS A 265 -7.28 15.94 10.63
N VAL A 266 -6.14 15.34 10.31
CA VAL A 266 -5.58 15.28 8.97
C VAL A 266 -5.49 13.82 8.60
N ILE A 267 -5.96 13.47 7.40
CA ILE A 267 -6.15 12.07 7.01
C ILE A 267 -5.46 11.74 5.70
N GLN A 268 -5.08 10.47 5.56
CA GLN A 268 -4.76 9.85 4.29
C GLN A 268 -5.47 8.50 4.18
N ARG A 269 -6.06 8.22 3.01
CA ARG A 269 -6.69 6.92 2.72
C ARG A 269 -5.67 6.00 2.08
N VAL A 270 -5.64 4.74 2.52
CA VAL A 270 -4.69 3.73 2.05
C VAL A 270 -5.43 2.48 1.57
N ALA A 271 -4.84 1.79 0.59
CA ALA A 271 -5.41 0.58 -0.01
C ALA A 271 -4.92 -0.67 0.73
N ALA A 272 -5.46 -0.92 1.93
CA ALA A 272 -5.12 -2.12 2.71
C ALA A 272 -5.78 -3.39 2.16
N THR A 273 -5.14 -4.54 2.39
CA THR A 273 -5.64 -5.87 2.03
C THR A 273 -6.39 -6.48 3.22
N PRO A 274 -7.55 -7.14 3.04
CA PRO A 274 -8.21 -7.90 4.10
C PRO A 274 -7.36 -9.02 4.70
N ASN A 275 -7.63 -9.36 5.96
CA ASN A 275 -6.94 -10.44 6.70
C ASN A 275 -5.41 -10.36 6.65
N THR A 276 -4.88 -9.14 6.61
CA THR A 276 -3.45 -8.90 6.48
C THR A 276 -2.96 -8.18 7.71
N GLU A 277 -1.88 -8.69 8.29
CA GLU A 277 -1.19 -8.06 9.41
C GLU A 277 -0.34 -6.89 8.90
N TYR A 278 -0.51 -5.73 9.54
CA TYR A 278 0.19 -4.48 9.24
C TYR A 278 1.01 -4.03 10.44
N TYR A 279 2.18 -3.48 10.14
CA TYR A 279 2.97 -2.68 11.07
C TYR A 279 2.66 -1.21 10.86
N PHE A 280 2.41 -0.52 11.96
CA PHE A 280 2.10 0.90 11.98
C PHE A 280 2.99 1.61 13.00
N SER A 281 3.64 2.69 12.59
CA SER A 281 4.34 3.57 13.52
C SER A 281 4.23 5.03 13.10
N ALA A 282 4.46 5.91 14.07
CA ALA A 282 4.45 7.35 13.89
C ALA A 282 5.32 8.00 14.96
N ARG A 283 5.96 9.12 14.61
CA ARG A 283 6.68 9.94 15.56
C ARG A 283 5.83 11.14 15.96
N LEU A 284 5.71 11.38 17.26
CA LEU A 284 4.89 12.47 17.80
C LEU A 284 5.65 13.31 18.83
N LYS A 285 5.38 14.61 18.84
CA LYS A 285 5.75 15.55 19.90
C LYS A 285 4.52 16.41 20.23
N ARG A 286 4.39 16.81 21.49
CA ARG A 286 3.25 17.61 21.98
C ARG A 286 3.71 18.70 22.93
N SER A 287 3.13 19.90 22.85
CA SER A 287 3.56 21.04 23.69
C SER A 287 3.02 20.99 25.13
N GLY A 288 2.27 19.94 25.47
CA GLY A 288 1.64 19.76 26.77
C GLY A 288 1.13 18.33 26.93
N GLN A 289 0.95 17.90 28.18
CA GLN A 289 0.50 16.55 28.51
C GLN A 289 -0.99 16.38 28.19
N THR A 290 -1.32 15.43 27.33
CA THR A 290 -2.69 15.15 26.86
C THR A 290 -2.75 13.80 26.15
N ASP A 291 -3.90 13.12 26.20
CA ASP A 291 -4.29 11.95 25.40
C ASP A 291 -5.03 12.35 24.09
N GLY A 292 -5.28 13.65 23.92
CA GLY A 292 -5.95 14.22 22.74
C GLY A 292 -5.08 14.23 21.48
N ILE A 293 -3.76 14.09 21.64
CA ILE A 293 -2.77 14.07 20.54
C ILE A 293 -2.34 12.63 20.30
N ARG A 294 -2.71 12.09 19.13
CA ARG A 294 -2.50 10.67 18.79
C ARG A 294 -2.55 10.43 17.29
N VAL A 295 -2.13 9.25 16.86
CA VAL A 295 -2.34 8.78 15.48
C VAL A 295 -3.10 7.47 15.51
N SER A 296 -4.05 7.30 14.58
CA SER A 296 -4.81 6.06 14.45
C SER A 296 -4.85 5.58 13.01
N VAL A 297 -4.78 4.27 12.82
CA VAL A 297 -5.27 3.61 11.61
C VAL A 297 -6.70 3.14 11.87
N VAL A 298 -7.61 3.50 10.98
CA VAL A 298 -9.05 3.28 11.17
C VAL A 298 -9.62 2.48 10.01
N GLU A 299 -10.18 1.31 10.32
CA GLU A 299 -10.98 0.54 9.38
C GLU A 299 -12.44 1.03 9.46
N THR A 300 -12.99 1.45 8.33
CA THR A 300 -14.41 1.81 8.20
C THR A 300 -15.22 0.57 7.84
N LEU A 301 -16.22 0.23 8.65
CA LEU A 301 -17.00 -0.99 8.50
C LEU A 301 -18.32 -0.71 7.78
N GLU A 302 -18.88 -1.75 7.14
CA GLU A 302 -20.24 -1.66 6.61
C GLU A 302 -21.24 -1.31 7.71
N GLY A 303 -22.20 -0.44 7.40
CA GLY A 303 -23.17 0.06 8.38
C GLY A 303 -22.68 1.22 9.26
N GLY A 304 -21.49 1.78 9.00
CA GLY A 304 -21.00 3.00 9.64
C GLY A 304 -20.22 2.78 10.95
N GLY A 305 -19.80 1.55 11.23
CA GLY A 305 -18.89 1.25 12.34
C GLY A 305 -17.43 1.60 12.03
N TYR A 306 -16.61 1.65 13.08
CA TYR A 306 -15.18 1.91 12.97
C TYR A 306 -14.39 0.93 13.84
N ARG A 307 -13.23 0.48 13.37
CA ARG A 307 -12.21 -0.18 14.20
C ARG A 307 -10.97 0.70 14.23
N PHE A 308 -10.51 1.04 15.42
CA PHE A 308 -9.38 1.94 15.63
C PHE A 308 -8.17 1.16 16.11
N HIS A 309 -7.02 1.44 15.53
CA HIS A 309 -5.70 0.98 15.97
C HIS A 309 -4.89 2.25 16.26
N THR A 310 -4.80 2.61 17.53
CA THR A 310 -4.36 3.95 17.97
C THR A 310 -3.07 3.87 18.76
N VAL A 311 -2.19 4.84 18.55
CA VAL A 311 -0.97 5.01 19.33
C VAL A 311 -0.79 6.46 19.78
N GLY A 312 -0.10 6.63 20.90
CA GLY A 312 0.26 7.94 21.45
C GLY A 312 -0.79 8.61 22.34
N ASP A 313 -1.92 7.97 22.60
CA ASP A 313 -3.04 8.46 23.44
C ASP A 313 -2.79 8.34 24.95
N ASP A 314 -1.58 8.64 25.40
CA ASP A 314 -1.20 8.63 26.82
C ASP A 314 -1.02 10.06 27.36
N ALA A 315 -1.86 10.42 28.33
CA ALA A 315 -1.86 11.72 28.99
C ALA A 315 -0.69 11.93 29.97
N GLN A 316 0.09 10.90 30.30
CA GLN A 316 1.22 10.99 31.24
C GLN A 316 2.55 11.28 30.55
N LEU A 317 2.61 11.18 29.22
CA LEU A 317 3.84 11.38 28.48
C LEU A 317 4.38 12.82 28.66
N PRO A 318 5.71 13.00 28.73
CA PRO A 318 6.31 14.33 28.80
C PRO A 318 5.95 15.21 27.59
N ALA A 319 5.83 16.50 27.85
CA ALA A 319 5.72 17.51 26.80
C ALA A 319 7.09 17.80 26.17
N ASP A 320 7.08 18.33 24.95
CA ASP A 320 8.24 18.82 24.19
C ASP A 320 9.32 17.76 23.90
N GLU A 321 8.98 16.47 24.00
CA GLU A 321 9.83 15.36 23.61
C GLU A 321 9.25 14.66 22.37
N TRP A 322 10.11 14.42 21.37
CA TRP A 322 9.79 13.51 20.28
C TRP A 322 9.82 12.07 20.78
N ARG A 323 8.78 11.31 20.47
CA ARG A 323 8.71 9.87 20.76
C ARG A 323 8.19 9.11 19.56
N ASP A 324 8.76 7.93 19.36
CA ASP A 324 8.32 6.97 18.37
C ASP A 324 7.27 6.08 19.00
N PHE A 325 6.15 5.89 18.31
CA PHE A 325 5.09 5.00 18.73
C PHE A 325 4.87 3.96 17.64
N GLU A 326 4.74 2.71 18.03
CA GLU A 326 4.51 1.60 17.11
C GLU A 326 3.42 0.67 17.63
N THR A 327 2.75 -0.01 16.72
CA THR A 327 1.76 -1.05 16.99
C THR A 327 1.64 -1.92 15.76
N THR A 328 1.08 -3.11 15.92
CA THR A 328 0.60 -3.88 14.78
C THR A 328 -0.87 -4.21 14.91
N PHE A 329 -1.48 -4.51 13.78
CA PHE A 329 -2.89 -4.87 13.74
C PHE A 329 -3.16 -5.75 12.54
N THR A 330 -4.23 -6.53 12.60
CA THR A 330 -4.72 -7.32 11.47
C THR A 330 -6.02 -6.72 10.97
N THR A 331 -6.08 -6.42 9.67
CA THR A 331 -7.32 -5.96 9.04
C THR A 331 -8.39 -7.04 9.09
N GLY A 332 -9.65 -6.61 9.17
CA GLY A 332 -10.78 -7.53 9.14
C GLY A 332 -10.96 -8.22 7.77
N GLU A 333 -11.83 -9.22 7.74
CA GLU A 333 -12.24 -9.92 6.52
C GLU A 333 -12.95 -8.97 5.53
N SER A 334 -13.63 -7.93 6.03
CA SER A 334 -14.36 -6.94 5.24
C SER A 334 -14.31 -5.55 5.87
N PHE A 335 -14.01 -4.54 5.06
CA PHE A 335 -14.09 -3.12 5.41
C PHE A 335 -14.32 -2.29 4.12
N GLN A 336 -14.86 -1.09 4.26
CA GLN A 336 -15.08 -0.17 3.15
C GLN A 336 -13.81 0.59 2.77
N SER A 337 -13.02 1.00 3.75
CA SER A 337 -11.76 1.71 3.57
C SER A 337 -10.90 1.69 4.83
N VAL A 338 -9.58 1.87 4.65
CA VAL A 338 -8.62 2.09 5.73
C VAL A 338 -8.06 3.51 5.63
N ILE A 339 -8.03 4.21 6.75
CA ILE A 339 -7.69 5.64 6.82
C ILE A 339 -6.72 5.88 7.98
N ILE A 340 -5.63 6.57 7.73
CA ILE A 340 -4.74 7.08 8.78
C ILE A 340 -5.26 8.44 9.22
N TYR A 341 -5.34 8.67 10.53
CA TYR A 341 -5.76 9.91 11.16
C TYR A 341 -4.67 10.44 12.07
N LEU A 342 -4.19 11.65 11.80
CA LEU A 342 -3.45 12.47 12.76
C LEU A 342 -4.49 13.25 13.58
N TYR A 343 -4.53 13.11 14.90
CA TYR A 343 -5.54 13.72 15.76
C TYR A 343 -4.95 14.75 16.71
N ASN A 344 -5.47 15.99 16.67
CA ASN A 344 -5.38 16.93 17.77
C ASN A 344 -6.82 17.12 18.28
N ALA A 345 -7.14 16.58 19.45
CA ALA A 345 -8.51 16.47 19.92
C ALA A 345 -8.67 17.05 21.33
N SER A 346 -9.56 18.04 21.44
CA SER A 346 -9.98 18.65 22.70
C SER A 346 -8.85 19.21 23.55
N THR A 347 -7.80 19.73 22.91
CA THR A 347 -6.63 20.27 23.61
C THR A 347 -6.09 21.52 22.91
N PRO A 348 -5.63 22.54 23.66
CA PRO A 348 -5.01 23.74 23.09
C PRO A 348 -3.52 23.53 22.72
N TYR A 349 -2.97 22.35 23.01
CA TYR A 349 -1.55 22.07 22.79
C TYR A 349 -1.26 21.85 21.31
N THR A 350 -0.05 22.26 20.90
CA THR A 350 0.46 21.99 19.56
C THR A 350 0.89 20.54 19.47
N ALA A 351 0.50 19.88 18.40
CA ALA A 351 0.95 18.55 18.03
C ALA A 351 1.90 18.64 16.84
N TRP A 352 3.02 17.94 16.89
CA TRP A 352 3.92 17.72 15.76
C TRP A 352 3.94 16.22 15.43
N TYR A 353 3.90 15.90 14.15
CA TYR A 353 3.90 14.55 13.60
C TYR A 353 5.00 14.43 12.56
N ASP A 354 5.64 13.27 12.53
CA ASP A 354 6.68 12.95 11.56
C ASP A 354 6.78 11.42 11.39
N ASP A 355 7.52 10.97 10.39
CA ASP A 355 7.94 9.58 10.18
C ASP A 355 6.78 8.56 10.27
N ILE A 356 5.69 8.79 9.55
CA ILE A 356 4.56 7.87 9.52
C ILE A 356 4.92 6.64 8.69
N VAL A 357 4.84 5.45 9.29
CA VAL A 357 5.07 4.18 8.60
C VAL A 357 3.82 3.33 8.66
N LEU A 358 3.36 2.84 7.51
CA LEU A 358 2.35 1.80 7.44
C LEU A 358 2.69 0.83 6.31
N ALA A 359 2.90 -0.43 6.65
CA ALA A 359 3.27 -1.46 5.69
C ALA A 359 2.85 -2.86 6.19
N PRO A 360 2.64 -3.84 5.29
CA PRO A 360 2.43 -5.23 5.70
C PRO A 360 3.57 -5.69 6.64
N ALA A 361 3.23 -6.32 7.77
CA ALA A 361 4.21 -6.69 8.78
C ALA A 361 5.28 -7.64 8.23
N ALA A 362 4.92 -8.52 7.29
CA ALA A 362 5.86 -9.38 6.58
C ALA A 362 6.91 -8.58 5.78
N GLN A 363 6.50 -7.49 5.14
CA GLN A 363 7.40 -6.60 4.41
C GLN A 363 8.33 -5.86 5.39
N MET A 364 7.79 -5.36 6.52
CA MET A 364 8.61 -4.68 7.52
C MET A 364 9.67 -5.58 8.12
N ARG A 365 9.34 -6.83 8.48
CA ARG A 365 10.34 -7.82 8.96
C ARG A 365 11.51 -8.00 8.00
N SER A 366 11.30 -7.86 6.69
CA SER A 366 12.37 -7.95 5.70
C SER A 366 13.31 -6.73 5.67
N LYS A 367 12.79 -5.55 6.05
CA LYS A 367 13.52 -4.27 6.05
C LYS A 367 14.14 -3.95 7.41
N GLN A 368 13.37 -4.14 8.47
CA GLN A 368 13.76 -3.96 9.87
C GLN A 368 13.64 -5.32 10.56
N PRO A 369 14.77 -5.98 10.86
CA PRO A 369 14.75 -7.36 11.35
C PRO A 369 14.06 -7.51 12.72
N LEU A 370 13.99 -6.45 13.50
CA LEU A 370 13.39 -6.41 14.83
C LEU A 370 12.22 -5.42 14.82
N LEU A 371 11.03 -5.88 15.20
CA LEU A 371 9.82 -5.08 15.40
C LEU A 371 9.61 -4.83 16.89
N ASN A 372 8.88 -3.78 17.26
CA ASN A 372 8.59 -3.46 18.67
C ASN A 372 9.88 -3.43 19.51
N ALA A 373 10.85 -2.63 19.04
CA ALA A 373 12.21 -2.60 19.54
C ALA A 373 12.30 -1.87 20.89
N ASN A 374 11.40 -0.92 21.13
CA ASN A 374 11.26 -0.19 22.39
C ASN A 374 10.47 -0.98 23.45
N LEU A 375 9.82 -2.08 23.05
CA LEU A 375 9.15 -3.02 23.96
C LEU A 375 7.98 -2.42 24.75
N ASP A 376 7.37 -1.36 24.24
CA ASP A 376 6.30 -0.60 24.89
C ASP A 376 4.92 -0.85 24.25
N ALA A 377 4.86 -1.36 23.02
CA ALA A 377 3.61 -1.72 22.36
C ALA A 377 3.07 -3.07 22.86
N ASP A 378 1.86 -3.07 23.44
CA ASP A 378 1.12 -4.24 23.93
C ASP A 378 -0.37 -4.04 23.64
N ALA A 379 -0.74 -4.12 22.35
CA ALA A 379 -2.06 -3.76 21.87
C ALA A 379 -3.19 -4.62 22.46
N ASP A 380 -2.89 -5.88 22.83
CA ASP A 380 -3.86 -6.79 23.45
C ASP A 380 -3.86 -6.73 25.01
N GLY A 381 -2.96 -5.94 25.60
CA GLY A 381 -2.86 -5.72 27.03
C GLY A 381 -2.47 -6.98 27.82
N ASN A 382 -1.76 -7.92 27.19
CA ASN A 382 -1.41 -9.20 27.79
C ASN A 382 -0.11 -9.14 28.63
N GLY A 383 0.54 -7.97 28.70
CA GLY A 383 1.79 -7.72 29.40
C GLY A 383 3.02 -8.27 28.68
N VAL A 384 2.94 -8.47 27.36
CA VAL A 384 4.02 -8.92 26.48
C VAL A 384 4.08 -7.97 25.30
N PRO A 385 5.27 -7.45 24.95
CA PRO A 385 5.39 -6.61 23.78
C PRO A 385 4.95 -7.35 22.51
N ASP A 386 4.13 -6.70 21.67
CA ASP A 386 3.69 -7.25 20.38
C ASP A 386 4.90 -7.78 19.57
N HIS A 387 4.72 -8.94 18.92
CA HIS A 387 5.77 -9.73 18.22
C HIS A 387 6.82 -10.43 19.08
N TRP A 388 6.80 -10.25 20.39
CA TRP A 388 7.66 -11.01 21.27
C TRP A 388 6.93 -12.24 21.81
N GLY A 389 7.51 -13.41 21.57
CA GLY A 389 7.05 -14.67 22.09
C GLY A 389 7.68 -14.97 23.45
N LEU A 390 6.90 -15.44 24.41
CA LEU A 390 7.44 -15.91 25.67
C LEU A 390 7.92 -17.34 25.58
N GLY A 391 8.96 -17.65 26.35
CA GLY A 391 9.35 -19.02 26.59
C GLY A 391 10.22 -19.17 27.82
N GLY A 392 10.62 -20.41 28.07
CA GLY A 392 11.35 -20.75 29.26
C GLY A 392 11.09 -22.16 29.76
N THR A 393 11.62 -22.46 30.94
CA THR A 393 11.30 -23.70 31.68
C THR A 393 9.82 -23.74 32.05
N THR A 394 9.22 -22.57 32.30
CA THR A 394 7.79 -22.36 32.44
C THR A 394 7.43 -21.10 31.64
N ALA A 395 6.38 -21.14 30.81
CA ALA A 395 5.90 -19.97 30.08
C ALA A 395 5.02 -19.03 30.95
N SER A 396 4.95 -19.29 32.26
CA SER A 396 4.14 -18.57 33.22
C SER A 396 5.05 -17.99 34.31
N PHE A 397 5.45 -16.75 34.13
CA PHE A 397 6.22 -15.96 35.10
C PHE A 397 5.70 -14.53 35.15
N PRO A 398 5.86 -13.82 36.29
CA PRO A 398 5.47 -12.42 36.39
C PRO A 398 6.27 -11.57 35.41
N ARG A 399 5.56 -10.71 34.70
CA ARG A 399 6.06 -9.82 33.65
C ARG A 399 5.08 -8.67 33.46
N GLY A 400 5.48 -7.69 32.66
CA GLY A 400 4.59 -6.63 32.19
C GLY A 400 5.38 -5.50 31.57
N ILE A 401 4.69 -4.40 31.29
CA ILE A 401 5.30 -3.15 30.84
C ILE A 401 5.11 -2.14 31.99
N GLU A 402 6.18 -1.45 32.37
CA GLU A 402 6.22 -0.46 33.43
C GLU A 402 7.16 0.66 33.02
N ASP A 403 6.71 1.92 33.13
CA ASP A 403 7.47 3.11 32.77
C ASP A 403 8.06 3.07 31.34
N GLY A 404 7.31 2.50 30.40
CA GLY A 404 7.72 2.38 28.99
C GLY A 404 8.72 1.25 28.71
N ALA A 405 9.01 0.37 29.69
CA ALA A 405 9.94 -0.73 29.51
C ALA A 405 9.30 -2.08 29.84
N PHE A 406 9.69 -3.12 29.09
CA PHE A 406 9.26 -4.48 29.37
C PHE A 406 10.09 -5.11 30.49
N TRP A 407 9.41 -5.73 31.46
CA TRP A 407 10.07 -6.39 32.59
C TRP A 407 9.72 -7.86 32.73
N ILE A 408 10.70 -8.63 33.21
CA ILE A 408 10.60 -10.06 33.53
C ILE A 408 11.09 -10.29 34.96
N GLN A 409 10.27 -10.97 35.77
CA GLN A 409 10.70 -11.51 37.06
C GLN A 409 11.35 -12.88 36.87
N GLY A 410 12.62 -12.98 37.23
CA GLY A 410 13.36 -14.23 37.24
C GLY A 410 12.86 -15.19 38.32
N GLN A 411 13.09 -16.49 38.11
CA GLN A 411 12.99 -17.49 39.18
C GLN A 411 14.27 -18.34 39.25
N PRO A 412 14.79 -18.64 40.47
CA PRO A 412 15.92 -19.54 40.63
C PRO A 412 15.68 -20.88 39.93
N ASP A 413 16.72 -21.47 39.34
CA ASP A 413 16.68 -22.75 38.61
C ASP A 413 15.78 -22.79 37.36
N HIS A 414 15.21 -21.65 36.94
CA HIS A 414 14.40 -21.55 35.73
C HIS A 414 15.04 -20.65 34.68
N TYR A 415 14.69 -20.88 33.41
CA TYR A 415 15.00 -19.99 32.30
C TYR A 415 13.71 -19.23 31.95
N GLN A 416 13.74 -17.90 31.99
CA GLN A 416 12.66 -17.05 31.47
C GLN A 416 13.19 -16.20 30.33
N TYR A 417 12.40 -16.08 29.26
CA TYR A 417 12.70 -15.14 28.20
C TYR A 417 11.47 -14.65 27.46
N ALA A 418 11.63 -13.48 26.85
CA ALA A 418 10.90 -13.10 25.65
C ALA A 418 11.84 -13.25 24.44
N MET A 419 11.30 -13.62 23.28
CA MET A 419 12.07 -13.79 22.06
C MET A 419 11.35 -13.24 20.84
N GLN A 420 12.11 -12.84 19.83
CA GLN A 420 11.60 -12.53 18.51
C GLN A 420 12.45 -13.24 17.47
N GLU A 421 11.83 -13.97 16.54
CA GLU A 421 12.54 -14.52 15.39
C GLU A 421 12.89 -13.41 14.41
N VAL A 422 14.13 -13.39 13.92
CA VAL A 422 14.66 -12.29 13.09
C VAL A 422 15.32 -12.83 11.81
N PRO A 423 15.10 -12.22 10.64
CA PRO A 423 15.64 -12.69 9.36
C PRO A 423 17.08 -12.20 9.14
N LEU A 424 18.05 -12.83 9.81
CA LEU A 424 19.46 -12.52 9.60
C LEU A 424 20.01 -13.15 8.31
N LYS A 425 20.93 -12.44 7.66
CA LYS A 425 21.67 -12.93 6.50
C LYS A 425 22.90 -13.72 6.96
N PRO A 426 23.27 -14.83 6.31
CA PRO A 426 24.53 -15.54 6.55
C PRO A 426 25.77 -14.69 6.30
N ASN A 427 26.85 -14.98 7.03
CA ASN A 427 28.16 -14.30 6.92
C ASN A 427 28.08 -12.77 6.98
N THR A 428 27.09 -12.22 7.67
CA THR A 428 26.85 -10.78 7.78
C THR A 428 27.16 -10.33 9.21
N THR A 429 27.88 -9.23 9.34
CA THR A 429 28.15 -8.61 10.64
C THR A 429 27.00 -7.71 11.03
N TYR A 430 26.58 -7.78 12.28
CA TYR A 430 25.51 -6.96 12.84
C TYR A 430 26.02 -6.19 14.05
N ARG A 431 25.65 -4.91 14.12
CA ARG A 431 25.72 -4.10 15.32
C ARG A 431 24.45 -4.31 16.14
N VAL A 432 24.62 -4.58 17.41
CA VAL A 432 23.52 -4.94 18.31
C VAL A 432 23.62 -4.25 19.65
N GLY A 433 22.48 -4.09 20.32
CA GLY A 433 22.47 -3.56 21.67
C GLY A 433 21.09 -3.41 22.27
N GLY A 434 21.08 -2.83 23.46
CA GLY A 434 19.87 -2.48 24.20
C GLY A 434 20.19 -1.97 25.59
N ARG A 435 19.17 -1.48 26.29
CA ARG A 435 19.26 -1.09 27.70
C ARG A 435 18.76 -2.23 28.58
N ILE A 436 19.44 -2.42 29.72
CA ILE A 436 19.01 -3.35 30.76
C ILE A 436 19.09 -2.64 32.12
N MET A 437 18.05 -2.79 32.92
CA MET A 437 18.04 -2.46 34.34
C MET A 437 17.70 -3.71 35.16
N ARG A 438 18.27 -3.82 36.37
CA ARG A 438 18.10 -4.98 37.26
C ARG A 438 17.80 -4.53 38.68
N SER A 439 16.96 -5.26 39.40
CA SER A 439 16.63 -4.94 40.80
C SER A 439 17.77 -5.27 41.78
N ALA A 440 18.68 -6.18 41.41
CA ALA A 440 19.90 -6.47 42.16
C ALA A 440 21.06 -6.84 41.20
N GLN A 441 22.29 -6.84 41.71
CA GLN A 441 23.45 -7.28 40.94
C GLN A 441 23.40 -8.79 40.75
N THR A 442 23.46 -9.25 39.50
CA THR A 442 23.40 -10.68 39.17
C THR A 442 23.99 -10.93 37.78
N GLU A 443 24.54 -12.13 37.58
CA GLU A 443 24.67 -12.73 36.25
C GLU A 443 23.33 -13.35 35.83
N GLY A 444 23.17 -13.74 34.57
CA GLY A 444 21.98 -14.43 34.08
C GLY A 444 20.91 -13.52 33.47
N VAL A 445 21.07 -12.19 33.54
CA VAL A 445 20.22 -11.21 32.86
C VAL A 445 20.96 -10.64 31.66
N ASN A 446 20.52 -10.92 30.43
CA ASN A 446 21.21 -10.54 29.21
C ASN A 446 20.29 -10.43 27.99
N ILE A 447 20.79 -9.83 26.92
CA ILE A 447 20.18 -9.90 25.58
C ILE A 447 21.00 -10.90 24.76
N GLY A 448 20.33 -11.91 24.22
CA GLY A 448 20.94 -13.00 23.45
C GLY A 448 20.56 -12.96 21.98
N PHE A 449 21.53 -13.08 21.10
CA PHE A 449 21.37 -13.22 19.65
C PHE A 449 21.71 -14.66 19.28
N VAL A 450 20.68 -15.43 18.93
CA VAL A 450 20.75 -16.88 18.75
C VAL A 450 20.64 -17.25 17.28
N GLN A 451 21.53 -18.14 16.82
CA GLN A 451 21.45 -18.81 15.51
C GLN A 451 21.21 -20.30 15.73
N PHE A 452 20.21 -20.88 15.08
CA PHE A 452 19.91 -22.30 15.15
C PHE A 452 20.65 -23.04 14.01
N VAL A 453 21.51 -23.98 14.38
CA VAL A 453 22.44 -24.69 13.47
C VAL A 453 22.25 -26.21 13.57
N GLY A 454 22.11 -26.88 12.44
CA GLY A 454 21.78 -28.31 12.39
C GLY A 454 20.44 -28.63 13.08
N GLU A 455 20.23 -29.88 13.53
CA GLU A 455 18.96 -30.29 14.14
C GLU A 455 18.77 -29.83 15.60
N LYS A 456 19.85 -29.63 16.36
CA LYS A 456 19.80 -29.31 17.80
C LYS A 456 20.86 -28.31 18.28
N GLY A 457 21.67 -27.77 17.37
CA GLY A 457 22.73 -26.84 17.72
C GLY A 457 22.24 -25.40 17.81
N LEU A 458 22.86 -24.62 18.68
CA LEU A 458 22.68 -23.18 18.72
C LEU A 458 24.03 -22.47 18.84
N ARG A 459 24.15 -21.29 18.24
CA ARG A 459 25.22 -20.32 18.51
C ARG A 459 24.59 -19.12 19.17
N LEU A 460 25.07 -18.77 20.36
CA LEU A 460 24.56 -17.66 21.14
C LEU A 460 25.66 -16.61 21.29
N TYR A 461 25.36 -15.38 20.87
CA TYR A 461 26.09 -14.20 21.25
C TYR A 461 25.27 -13.45 22.29
N LYS A 462 25.86 -13.07 23.43
CA LYS A 462 25.12 -12.41 24.52
C LYS A 462 25.80 -11.11 24.94
N ILE A 463 24.99 -10.12 25.30
CA ILE A 463 25.43 -8.84 25.86
C ILE A 463 24.69 -8.57 27.18
N GLY A 464 25.35 -7.87 28.09
CA GLY A 464 24.74 -7.50 29.38
C GLY A 464 24.80 -8.56 30.46
N ASP A 465 25.38 -9.74 30.21
CA ASP A 465 25.63 -10.72 31.27
C ASP A 465 26.82 -10.28 32.15
N ASP A 466 26.59 -9.32 33.05
CA ASP A 466 27.61 -8.65 33.86
C ASP A 466 27.22 -8.61 35.33
N ALA A 467 27.89 -9.42 36.16
CA ALA A 467 27.69 -9.49 37.61
C ALA A 467 27.94 -8.16 38.33
N THR A 468 28.74 -7.27 37.74
CA THR A 468 29.19 -6.01 38.34
C THR A 468 28.28 -4.83 38.00
N ALA A 469 27.32 -5.05 37.10
CA ALA A 469 26.25 -4.12 36.76
C ALA A 469 25.57 -3.56 38.02
N ARG A 470 25.33 -2.25 38.06
CA ARG A 470 24.70 -1.61 39.22
C ARG A 470 23.19 -1.87 39.23
N ALA A 471 22.67 -2.26 40.38
CA ALA A 471 21.22 -2.41 40.58
C ALA A 471 20.50 -1.06 40.52
N GLY A 472 19.28 -1.04 39.98
CA GLY A 472 18.41 0.12 39.91
C GLY A 472 18.87 1.23 38.95
N GLN A 473 19.78 0.93 38.02
CA GLN A 473 20.26 1.87 37.00
C GLN A 473 20.14 1.26 35.61
N TRP A 474 19.63 2.03 34.66
CA TRP A 474 19.69 1.69 33.25
C TRP A 474 21.13 1.69 32.76
N GLN A 475 21.50 0.62 32.05
CA GLN A 475 22.82 0.49 31.43
C GLN A 475 22.65 0.06 29.98
N THR A 476 23.35 0.75 29.08
CA THR A 476 23.39 0.41 27.66
C THR A 476 24.48 -0.62 27.42
N PHE A 477 24.12 -1.70 26.74
CA PHE A 477 25.05 -2.73 26.28
C PHE A 477 25.03 -2.75 24.76
N THR A 478 26.22 -2.77 24.17
CA THR A 478 26.37 -2.82 22.70
C THR A 478 27.45 -3.81 22.34
N GLY A 479 27.32 -4.42 21.16
CA GLY A 479 28.32 -5.31 20.61
C GLY A 479 28.18 -5.46 19.11
N GLU A 480 29.06 -6.26 18.56
CA GLU A 480 28.99 -6.70 17.17
C GLU A 480 29.17 -8.22 17.13
N PHE A 481 28.45 -8.86 16.23
CA PHE A 481 28.65 -10.27 15.95
C PHE A 481 28.48 -10.56 14.47
N THR A 482 29.21 -11.56 13.97
CA THR A 482 29.06 -12.06 12.60
C THR A 482 28.28 -13.36 12.61
N THR A 483 27.24 -13.43 11.78
CA THR A 483 26.48 -14.66 11.59
C THR A 483 27.32 -15.74 10.90
N GLY A 484 27.04 -17.01 11.21
CA GLY A 484 27.67 -18.13 10.54
C GLY A 484 27.22 -18.27 9.09
N GLY A 485 27.98 -19.04 8.30
CA GLY A 485 27.61 -19.36 6.91
C GLY A 485 26.42 -20.30 6.75
N GLU A 486 26.06 -21.05 7.80
CA GLU A 486 24.93 -21.98 7.79
C GLU A 486 24.14 -21.88 9.10
N PHE A 487 22.88 -21.45 9.01
CA PHE A 487 21.83 -21.55 10.02
C PHE A 487 20.48 -21.53 9.31
N HIS A 488 19.46 -22.13 9.91
CA HIS A 488 18.11 -22.17 9.33
C HIS A 488 17.14 -21.20 10.02
N ARG A 489 17.54 -20.64 11.16
CA ARG A 489 16.74 -19.69 11.93
C ARG A 489 17.63 -18.83 12.83
N ALA A 490 17.22 -17.59 13.10
CA ALA A 490 17.83 -16.73 14.10
C ALA A 490 16.77 -16.02 14.94
N ALA A 491 17.13 -15.62 16.16
CA ALA A 491 16.23 -14.94 17.09
C ALA A 491 16.99 -14.06 18.09
N VAL A 492 16.34 -12.99 18.55
CA VAL A 492 16.77 -12.17 19.69
C VAL A 492 16.01 -12.64 20.94
N TYR A 493 16.69 -12.71 22.07
CA TYR A 493 16.16 -13.15 23.36
C TYR A 493 16.44 -12.11 24.43
N LEU A 494 15.45 -11.81 25.25
CA LEU A 494 15.57 -11.05 26.49
C LEU A 494 15.59 -12.07 27.63
N TYR A 495 16.78 -12.42 28.11
CA TYR A 495 16.98 -13.51 29.05
C TYR A 495 17.01 -13.02 30.49
N ASN A 496 16.23 -13.68 31.34
CA ASN A 496 16.40 -13.68 32.79
C ASN A 496 16.48 -15.15 33.25
N ILE A 497 17.69 -15.60 33.59
CA ILE A 497 18.01 -17.02 33.75
C ILE A 497 18.57 -17.26 35.14
N HIS A 498 17.97 -18.19 35.88
CA HIS A 498 18.43 -18.67 37.18
C HIS A 498 18.63 -17.56 38.22
N THR A 499 17.86 -16.47 38.10
CA THR A 499 17.89 -15.35 39.05
C THR A 499 16.55 -15.22 39.76
N ASP A 500 16.50 -14.55 40.91
CA ASP A 500 15.28 -14.05 41.55
C ASP A 500 15.07 -12.55 41.33
N VAL A 501 15.80 -11.96 40.36
CA VAL A 501 15.82 -10.52 40.08
C VAL A 501 14.72 -10.13 39.09
N LYS A 502 14.13 -8.95 39.30
CA LYS A 502 13.32 -8.26 38.29
C LYS A 502 14.27 -7.52 37.33
N ALA A 503 14.13 -7.80 36.05
CA ALA A 503 14.91 -7.18 34.98
C ALA A 503 13.98 -6.40 34.05
N TRP A 504 14.41 -5.21 33.62
CA TRP A 504 13.75 -4.38 32.62
C TRP A 504 14.64 -4.28 31.38
N TYR A 505 14.02 -4.28 30.21
CA TYR A 505 14.66 -4.22 28.90
C TYR A 505 14.00 -3.11 28.09
N ASP A 506 14.81 -2.42 27.28
CA ASP A 506 14.35 -1.28 26.49
C ASP A 506 15.36 -0.92 25.38
N ASP A 507 14.98 -0.11 24.40
CA ASP A 507 15.76 0.36 23.24
C ASP A 507 16.57 -0.75 22.54
N ILE A 508 15.98 -1.90 22.25
CA ILE A 508 16.69 -3.02 21.62
C ILE A 508 16.97 -2.68 20.15
N PHE A 509 18.20 -2.87 19.69
CA PHE A 509 18.52 -2.63 18.29
C PHE A 509 19.36 -3.76 17.66
N LEU A 510 19.12 -3.95 16.36
CA LEU A 510 19.78 -4.95 15.52
C LEU A 510 19.90 -4.38 14.11
N GLN A 511 21.11 -4.05 13.69
CA GLN A 511 21.40 -3.41 12.41
C GLN A 511 22.56 -4.11 11.72
N ALA A 512 22.49 -4.32 10.41
CA ALA A 512 23.65 -4.82 9.66
C ALA A 512 24.75 -3.76 9.74
N ALA A 513 25.98 -4.17 10.05
CA ALA A 513 27.14 -3.30 9.95
C ALA A 513 27.45 -3.07 8.46
N GLU A 514 27.63 -1.80 8.07
CA GLU A 514 27.98 -1.41 6.70
C GLU A 514 29.35 -1.93 6.25
#